data_AF-A0A7S2UZL4-F1
#
_entry.id   AF-A0A7S2UZL4-F1
#
_cell.length_a   1.000
_cell.length_b   1.000
_cell.length_c   1.000
_cell.angle_alpha   90.00
_cell.angle_beta   90.00
_cell.angle_gamma   90.00
#
_symmetry.space_group_name_H-M   'P 1'
#
loop_
_entity.id
_entity.type
_entity.pdbx_description
1 polymer ?
#
loop_
_entity_poly.entity_id
_entity_poly.type
_entity_poly.pdbx_seq_one_letter_code
_entity_poly.pdbx_strand_id
1 'polypeptide(L)'
;VGMVDGKFKVNPTKKEMEDSPLSLQLAGTAEGILMIEGSCDFLTEEQMVEAVRVGQEGVSAICKAVEAWSKVVGKPKQTDTIIQVPEQLKQALNEKFRSQAMEALRIKEKEDQSEAMSQLNKNAIAELALDEDSSVGILEVPEEGVEGRWHKVQVQRALKKMMSASLRQLVLEEGRRCDGRSTTEVRPISIGMEYLPCTHGSALFTRGETQALATATLGGARMAQKLENLDGEGDKRFYL
;
A
#
# COMPACT_ATOMS: atom_id res chain seq x y z
N VAL A 1 -13.73 -3.39 -15.29
CA VAL A 1 -14.87 -4.31 -15.28
C VAL A 1 -16.10 -3.54 -14.88
N GLY A 2 -17.17 -3.67 -15.64
CA GLY A 2 -18.50 -3.18 -15.27
C GLY A 2 -19.53 -4.32 -15.32
N MET A 3 -20.77 -4.04 -14.99
CA MET A 3 -21.89 -4.97 -15.07
C MET A 3 -22.93 -4.44 -16.06
N VAL A 4 -23.08 -5.13 -17.19
CA VAL A 4 -23.96 -4.75 -18.30
C VAL A 4 -24.95 -5.89 -18.52
N ASP A 5 -26.25 -5.60 -18.50
CA ASP A 5 -27.33 -6.60 -18.60
C ASP A 5 -27.16 -7.76 -17.58
N GLY A 6 -26.73 -7.43 -16.36
CA GLY A 6 -26.49 -8.40 -15.29
C GLY A 6 -25.24 -9.28 -15.49
N LYS A 7 -24.38 -8.99 -16.47
CA LYS A 7 -23.16 -9.75 -16.76
C LYS A 7 -21.92 -8.88 -16.59
N PHE A 8 -20.85 -9.47 -16.06
CA PHE A 8 -19.56 -8.78 -15.96
C PHE A 8 -18.91 -8.62 -17.32
N LYS A 9 -18.46 -7.41 -17.63
CA LYS A 9 -17.81 -7.07 -18.89
C LYS A 9 -16.45 -6.43 -18.63
N VAL A 10 -15.42 -6.93 -19.30
CA VAL A 10 -14.07 -6.32 -19.33
C VAL A 10 -14.08 -5.16 -20.32
N ASN A 11 -13.49 -4.03 -19.93
CA ASN A 11 -13.41 -2.80 -20.72
C ASN A 11 -14.74 -2.40 -21.38
N PRO A 12 -15.83 -2.23 -20.60
CA PRO A 12 -17.10 -1.73 -21.11
C PRO A 12 -16.90 -0.32 -21.69
N THR A 13 -17.74 0.04 -22.66
CA THR A 13 -17.75 1.38 -23.25
C THR A 13 -18.32 2.41 -22.27
N LYS A 14 -18.07 3.70 -22.51
CA LYS A 14 -18.64 4.79 -21.71
C LYS A 14 -20.16 4.70 -21.58
N LYS A 15 -20.84 4.44 -22.70
CA LYS A 15 -22.31 4.29 -22.74
C LYS A 15 -22.80 3.11 -21.90
N GLU A 16 -22.06 2.00 -21.91
CA GLU A 16 -22.39 0.83 -21.08
C GLU A 16 -22.13 1.07 -19.59
N MET A 17 -21.23 1.99 -19.27
CA MET A 17 -20.91 2.37 -17.89
C MET A 17 -21.93 3.31 -17.26
N GLU A 18 -22.74 4.02 -18.05
CA GLU A 18 -23.78 4.95 -17.56
C GLU A 18 -24.80 4.24 -16.66
N ASP A 19 -25.19 3.01 -17.02
CA ASP A 19 -26.15 2.20 -16.28
C ASP A 19 -25.50 1.06 -15.48
N SER A 20 -24.17 1.00 -15.43
CA SER A 20 -23.46 -0.09 -14.75
C SER A 20 -23.42 0.14 -13.24
N PRO A 21 -23.96 -0.78 -12.42
CA PRO A 21 -23.86 -0.69 -10.95
C PRO A 21 -22.47 -1.01 -10.43
N LEU A 22 -21.51 -1.32 -11.31
CA LEU A 22 -20.13 -1.64 -10.98
C LEU A 22 -19.17 -0.83 -11.84
N SER A 23 -18.18 -0.20 -11.22
CA SER A 23 -17.04 0.40 -11.88
C SER A 23 -15.77 -0.06 -11.20
N LEU A 24 -15.10 -1.05 -11.79
CA LEU A 24 -13.91 -1.68 -11.21
C LEU A 24 -12.70 -1.54 -12.13
N GLN A 25 -11.61 -1.01 -11.62
CA GLN A 25 -10.32 -0.89 -12.28
C GLN A 25 -9.35 -1.83 -11.59
N LEU A 26 -8.62 -2.60 -12.40
CA LEU A 26 -7.79 -3.69 -11.93
C LEU A 26 -6.44 -3.62 -12.62
N ALA A 27 -5.38 -3.77 -11.84
CA ALA A 27 -4.02 -3.87 -12.35
C ALA A 27 -3.30 -5.03 -11.67
N GLY A 28 -2.44 -5.72 -12.42
CA GLY A 28 -1.79 -6.93 -11.93
C GLY A 28 -0.75 -7.49 -12.89
N THR A 29 -0.29 -8.69 -12.56
CA THR A 29 0.53 -9.54 -13.43
C THR A 29 -0.35 -10.57 -14.14
N ALA A 30 0.26 -11.40 -14.98
CA ALA A 30 -0.43 -12.51 -15.63
C ALA A 30 -1.03 -13.53 -14.64
N GLU A 31 -0.51 -13.56 -13.41
CA GLU A 31 -0.81 -14.57 -12.40
C GLU A 31 -1.63 -14.02 -11.23
N GLY A 32 -1.63 -12.70 -11.00
CA GLY A 32 -2.39 -12.14 -9.90
C GLY A 32 -2.63 -10.64 -9.97
N ILE A 33 -3.68 -10.21 -9.27
CA ILE A 33 -4.05 -8.82 -9.10
C ILE A 33 -3.14 -8.16 -8.05
N LEU A 34 -2.69 -6.95 -8.35
CA LEU A 34 -1.86 -6.12 -7.47
C LEU A 34 -2.62 -4.91 -6.93
N MET A 35 -3.58 -4.37 -7.69
CA MET A 35 -4.36 -3.19 -7.33
C MET A 35 -5.80 -3.34 -7.82
N ILE A 36 -6.72 -2.91 -6.95
CA ILE A 36 -8.15 -2.81 -7.21
C ILE A 36 -8.60 -1.42 -6.78
N GLU A 37 -9.27 -0.71 -7.67
CA GLU A 37 -9.92 0.57 -7.40
C GLU A 37 -11.33 0.51 -7.98
N GLY A 38 -12.34 1.02 -7.29
CA GLY A 38 -13.68 1.01 -7.85
C GLY A 38 -14.80 1.37 -6.89
N SER A 39 -15.98 1.49 -7.48
CA SER A 39 -17.24 1.71 -6.78
C SER A 39 -18.28 0.71 -7.27
N CYS A 40 -19.27 0.45 -6.41
CA CYS A 40 -20.33 -0.47 -6.71
C CYS A 40 -21.61 -0.08 -5.97
N ASP A 41 -22.77 -0.35 -6.56
CA ASP A 41 -24.08 -0.11 -5.93
C ASP A 41 -24.56 -1.39 -5.23
N PHE A 42 -24.16 -1.55 -3.96
CA PHE A 42 -24.55 -2.64 -3.05
C PHE A 42 -24.47 -4.07 -3.65
N LEU A 43 -23.42 -4.38 -4.40
CA LEU A 43 -23.14 -5.76 -4.84
C LEU A 43 -22.69 -6.64 -3.67
N THR A 44 -23.05 -7.93 -3.74
CA THR A 44 -22.61 -8.95 -2.77
C THR A 44 -21.11 -9.23 -2.87
N GLU A 45 -20.50 -9.72 -1.79
CA GLU A 45 -19.09 -10.13 -1.80
C GLU A 45 -18.80 -11.17 -2.88
N GLU A 46 -19.69 -12.14 -3.09
CA GLU A 46 -19.53 -13.16 -4.13
C GLU A 46 -19.50 -12.55 -5.54
N GLN A 47 -20.38 -11.57 -5.80
CA GLN A 47 -20.39 -10.85 -7.08
C GLN A 47 -19.11 -10.04 -7.27
N MET A 48 -18.59 -9.41 -6.21
CA MET A 48 -17.33 -8.65 -6.27
C MET A 48 -16.13 -9.57 -6.54
N VAL A 49 -16.07 -10.73 -5.88
CA VAL A 49 -15.03 -11.75 -6.13
C VAL A 49 -15.09 -12.25 -7.58
N GLU A 50 -16.29 -12.51 -8.10
CA GLU A 50 -16.45 -12.93 -9.49
C GLU A 50 -16.06 -11.82 -10.48
N ALA A 51 -16.40 -10.56 -10.22
CA ALA A 51 -15.98 -9.43 -11.02
C ALA A 51 -14.45 -9.30 -11.08
N VAL A 52 -13.76 -9.52 -9.95
CA VAL A 52 -12.29 -9.53 -9.89
C VAL A 52 -11.72 -10.69 -10.68
N ARG A 53 -12.34 -11.89 -10.63
CA ARG A 53 -11.93 -13.06 -11.42
C ARG A 53 -12.00 -12.80 -12.92
N VAL A 54 -13.15 -12.31 -13.40
CA VAL A 54 -13.34 -11.92 -14.81
C VAL A 54 -12.35 -10.83 -15.22
N GLY A 55 -12.07 -9.89 -14.31
CA GLY A 55 -11.07 -8.86 -14.53
C GLY A 55 -9.64 -9.38 -14.66
N GLN A 56 -9.24 -10.35 -13.83
CA GLN A 56 -7.92 -10.97 -13.89
C GLN A 56 -7.69 -11.70 -15.22
N GLU A 57 -8.72 -12.29 -15.82
CA GLU A 57 -8.61 -12.88 -17.17
C GLU A 57 -8.22 -11.82 -18.21
N GLY A 58 -8.85 -10.64 -18.15
CA GLY A 58 -8.52 -9.49 -18.99
C GLY A 58 -7.09 -8.98 -18.77
N VAL A 59 -6.69 -8.81 -17.51
CA VAL A 59 -5.31 -8.39 -17.14
C VAL A 59 -4.30 -9.40 -17.66
N SER A 60 -4.55 -10.70 -17.45
CA SER A 60 -3.65 -11.77 -17.88
C SER A 60 -3.46 -11.81 -19.39
N ALA A 61 -4.54 -11.63 -20.16
CA ALA A 61 -4.46 -11.54 -21.62
C ALA A 61 -3.59 -10.36 -22.09
N ILE A 62 -3.76 -9.18 -21.47
CA ILE A 62 -2.95 -7.99 -21.79
C ILE A 62 -1.48 -8.22 -21.43
N CYS A 63 -1.19 -8.74 -20.24
CA CYS A 63 0.19 -9.03 -19.81
C CYS A 63 0.89 -9.98 -20.79
N LYS A 64 0.23 -11.08 -21.19
CA LYS A 64 0.79 -12.05 -22.15
C LYS A 64 1.05 -11.43 -23.52
N ALA A 65 0.16 -10.55 -23.99
CA ALA A 65 0.35 -9.84 -25.25
C ALA A 65 1.56 -8.88 -25.18
N VAL A 66 1.69 -8.12 -24.09
CA VAL A 66 2.84 -7.22 -23.87
C VAL A 66 4.15 -8.01 -23.75
N GLU A 67 4.14 -9.15 -23.07
CA GLU A 67 5.32 -10.02 -22.96
C GLU A 67 5.73 -10.60 -24.32
N ALA A 68 4.78 -11.07 -25.12
CA ALA A 68 5.02 -11.54 -26.47
C ALA A 68 5.62 -10.42 -27.34
N TRP A 69 5.10 -9.20 -27.23
CA TRP A 69 5.64 -8.06 -27.98
C TRP A 69 7.06 -7.67 -27.52
N SER A 70 7.33 -7.72 -26.22
CA SER A 70 8.67 -7.49 -25.65
C SER A 70 9.69 -8.51 -26.15
N LYS A 71 9.30 -9.72 -26.54
CA LYS A 71 10.23 -10.71 -27.14
C LYS A 71 10.65 -10.32 -28.57
N VAL A 72 9.82 -9.54 -29.28
CA VAL A 72 10.09 -9.11 -30.66
C VAL A 72 10.92 -7.82 -30.68
N VAL A 73 10.61 -6.86 -29.82
CA VAL A 73 11.19 -5.49 -29.88
C VAL A 73 11.80 -5.00 -28.58
N GLY A 74 11.86 -5.84 -27.54
CA GLY A 74 12.32 -5.44 -26.22
C GLY A 74 13.81 -5.15 -26.17
N LYS A 75 14.18 -4.12 -25.40
CA LYS A 75 15.58 -3.85 -25.06
C LYS A 75 16.07 -4.83 -23.99
N PRO A 76 17.39 -5.12 -23.93
CA PRO A 76 17.98 -5.87 -22.83
C PRO A 76 17.60 -5.28 -21.47
N LYS A 77 17.35 -6.14 -20.48
CA LYS A 77 17.08 -5.70 -19.10
C LYS A 77 18.38 -5.17 -18.48
N GLN A 78 18.29 -4.03 -17.81
CA GLN A 78 19.39 -3.49 -17.02
C GLN A 78 19.36 -4.09 -15.60
N THR A 79 20.38 -4.87 -15.26
CA THR A 79 20.50 -5.56 -13.96
C THR A 79 21.53 -4.93 -13.04
N ASP A 80 22.37 -4.05 -13.55
CA ASP A 80 23.57 -3.54 -12.87
C ASP A 80 23.26 -2.62 -11.67
N THR A 81 22.01 -2.22 -11.51
CA THR A 81 21.53 -1.37 -10.40
C THR A 81 20.86 -2.16 -9.27
N ILE A 82 20.83 -3.50 -9.36
CA ILE A 82 20.20 -4.35 -8.35
C ILE A 82 21.13 -4.46 -7.14
N ILE A 83 20.83 -3.70 -6.10
CA ILE A 83 21.54 -3.80 -4.82
C ILE A 83 21.21 -5.13 -4.15
N GLN A 84 22.17 -6.04 -4.08
CA GLN A 84 22.04 -7.28 -3.32
C GLN A 84 22.30 -7.03 -1.83
N VAL A 85 21.63 -7.82 -0.99
CA VAL A 85 21.84 -7.81 0.46
C VAL A 85 22.65 -9.05 0.81
N PRO A 86 23.91 -8.91 1.27
CA PRO A 86 24.77 -10.03 1.62
C PRO A 86 24.15 -10.90 2.71
N GLU A 87 24.39 -12.21 2.66
CA GLU A 87 23.81 -13.14 3.64
C GLU A 87 24.44 -12.95 5.03
N GLN A 88 25.74 -12.66 5.07
CA GLN A 88 26.47 -12.36 6.31
C GLN A 88 25.89 -11.14 7.03
N LEU A 89 25.47 -10.10 6.28
CA LEU A 89 24.79 -8.93 6.85
C LEU A 89 23.44 -9.31 7.48
N LYS A 90 22.67 -10.19 6.82
CA LYS A 90 21.38 -10.66 7.38
C LYS A 90 21.59 -11.46 8.66
N GLN A 91 22.62 -12.30 8.72
CA GLN A 91 22.97 -13.07 9.91
C GLN A 91 23.39 -12.13 11.06
N ALA A 92 24.33 -11.21 10.80
CA ALA A 92 24.78 -10.23 11.80
C ALA A 92 23.62 -9.36 12.34
N LEU A 93 22.71 -8.91 11.48
CA LEU A 93 21.52 -8.17 11.90
C LEU A 93 20.57 -9.02 12.74
N ASN A 94 20.30 -10.26 12.33
CA ASN A 94 19.42 -11.14 13.08
C ASN A 94 19.98 -11.51 14.45
N GLU A 95 21.29 -11.73 14.57
CA GLU A 95 21.92 -12.07 15.84
C GLU A 95 21.89 -10.88 16.83
N LYS A 96 22.19 -9.68 16.34
CA LYS A 96 22.37 -8.49 17.21
C LYS A 96 21.07 -7.73 17.49
N PHE A 97 20.21 -7.57 16.48
CA PHE A 97 19.09 -6.61 16.55
C PHE A 97 17.71 -7.25 16.54
N ARG A 98 17.60 -8.56 16.30
CA ARG A 98 16.30 -9.22 16.20
C ARG A 98 15.50 -9.18 17.50
N SER A 99 16.14 -9.41 18.65
CA SER A 99 15.45 -9.36 19.95
C SER A 99 14.90 -7.96 20.21
N GLN A 100 15.74 -6.94 20.05
CA GLN A 100 15.35 -5.53 20.19
C GLN A 100 14.23 -5.15 19.20
N ALA A 101 14.27 -5.66 17.97
CA ALA A 101 13.22 -5.43 16.98
C ALA A 101 11.89 -6.07 17.41
N MET A 102 11.92 -7.29 17.96
CA MET A 102 10.73 -7.96 18.48
C MET A 102 10.14 -7.22 19.68
N GLU A 103 10.98 -6.70 20.58
CA GLU A 103 10.55 -5.88 21.72
C GLU A 103 9.91 -4.57 21.25
N ALA A 104 10.57 -3.85 20.32
CA ALA A 104 10.05 -2.61 19.75
C ALA A 104 8.71 -2.83 19.03
N LEU A 105 8.54 -3.94 18.30
CA LEU A 105 7.30 -4.30 17.61
C LEU A 105 6.13 -4.60 18.56
N ARG A 106 6.39 -4.89 19.84
CA ARG A 106 5.37 -5.14 20.87
C ARG A 106 4.98 -3.89 21.66
N ILE A 107 5.64 -2.76 21.44
CA ILE A 107 5.25 -1.48 22.02
C ILE A 107 3.90 -1.07 21.42
N LYS A 108 2.92 -0.78 22.29
CA LYS A 108 1.55 -0.48 21.88
C LYS A 108 1.37 0.93 21.34
N GLU A 109 1.92 1.91 22.06
CA GLU A 109 1.81 3.32 21.71
C GLU A 109 2.67 3.61 20.48
N LYS A 110 2.06 4.20 19.45
CA LYS A 110 2.72 4.40 18.16
C LYS A 110 3.95 5.31 18.24
N GLU A 111 3.92 6.36 19.07
CA GLU A 111 5.03 7.29 19.23
C GLU A 111 6.25 6.59 19.83
N ASP A 112 6.04 5.88 20.94
CA ASP A 112 7.10 5.10 21.61
C ASP A 112 7.65 3.99 20.69
N GLN A 113 6.77 3.31 19.94
CA GLN A 113 7.17 2.31 18.97
C GLN A 113 8.03 2.93 17.86
N SER A 114 7.62 4.08 17.32
CA SER A 114 8.35 4.79 16.28
C SER A 114 9.73 5.24 16.76
N GLU A 115 9.84 5.72 18.00
CA GLU A 115 11.12 6.13 18.59
C GLU A 115 12.04 4.92 18.81
N ALA A 116 11.52 3.82 19.36
CA ALA A 116 12.29 2.59 19.53
C ALA A 116 12.81 2.03 18.19
N MET A 117 11.98 2.05 17.14
CA MET A 117 12.39 1.65 15.78
C MET A 117 13.42 2.61 15.18
N SER A 118 13.27 3.91 15.40
CA SER A 118 14.22 4.94 14.97
C SER A 118 15.58 4.73 15.63
N GLN A 119 15.59 4.48 16.94
CA GLN A 119 16.81 4.22 17.69
C GLN A 119 17.49 2.91 17.24
N LEU A 120 16.71 1.86 17.01
CA LEU A 120 17.23 0.60 16.47
C LEU A 120 17.88 0.79 15.10
N ASN A 121 17.25 1.58 14.23
CA ASN A 121 17.82 1.91 12.92
C ASN A 121 19.13 2.69 13.06
N LYS A 122 19.19 3.69 13.95
CA LYS A 122 20.42 4.45 14.22
C LYS A 122 21.54 3.54 14.73
N ASN A 123 21.24 2.65 15.69
CA ASN A 123 22.21 1.71 16.26
C ASN A 123 22.74 0.73 15.20
N ALA A 124 21.84 0.14 14.40
CA ALA A 124 22.22 -0.79 13.33
C ALA A 124 23.10 -0.13 12.27
N ILE A 125 22.80 1.12 11.90
CA ILE A 125 23.64 1.89 10.98
C ILE A 125 24.99 2.20 11.61
N ALA A 126 25.02 2.72 12.85
CA ALA A 126 26.28 3.07 13.53
C ALA A 126 27.22 1.87 13.72
N GLU A 127 26.68 0.67 13.90
CA GLU A 127 27.49 -0.52 14.14
C GLU A 127 27.90 -1.26 12.86
N LEU A 128 27.01 -1.33 11.87
CA LEU A 128 27.18 -2.20 10.69
C LEU A 128 27.40 -1.45 9.39
N ALA A 129 27.18 -0.13 9.35
CA ALA A 129 27.48 0.66 8.15
C ALA A 129 28.93 1.13 8.13
N LEU A 130 29.48 1.27 6.93
CA LEU A 130 30.71 2.02 6.70
C LEU A 130 30.46 3.52 6.99
N ASP A 131 31.47 4.20 7.55
CA ASP A 131 31.39 5.62 7.96
C ASP A 131 31.41 6.61 6.77
N GLU A 132 31.38 6.13 5.52
CA GLU A 132 31.58 6.99 4.36
C GLU A 132 30.35 7.81 3.94
N ASP A 133 30.68 9.02 3.50
CA ASP A 133 29.80 10.09 3.07
C ASP A 133 28.86 9.63 1.96
N SER A 134 27.58 9.99 2.09
CA SER A 134 26.45 9.51 1.30
C SER A 134 26.40 9.98 -0.17
N SER A 135 27.55 10.17 -0.82
CA SER A 135 27.68 10.64 -2.20
C SER A 135 28.07 9.55 -3.21
N VAL A 136 28.19 8.30 -2.77
CA VAL A 136 28.41 7.14 -3.64
C VAL A 136 27.11 6.83 -4.39
N GLY A 137 27.14 6.97 -5.73
CA GLY A 137 25.99 6.65 -6.57
C GLY A 137 25.58 5.18 -6.42
N ILE A 138 24.32 4.85 -6.72
CA ILE A 138 23.77 3.47 -6.64
C ILE A 138 24.64 2.43 -7.36
N LEU A 139 25.45 2.86 -8.34
CA LEU A 139 26.33 2.05 -9.19
C LEU A 139 27.62 1.57 -8.50
N GLU A 140 27.94 2.05 -7.31
CA GLU A 140 29.22 1.77 -6.63
C GLU A 140 29.02 1.04 -5.28
N VAL A 141 27.86 0.41 -5.07
CA VAL A 141 27.60 -0.38 -3.85
C VAL A 141 28.38 -1.71 -3.92
N PRO A 142 29.33 -1.98 -3.01
CA PRO A 142 30.08 -3.23 -3.00
C PRO A 142 29.17 -4.45 -2.78
N GLU A 143 29.48 -5.57 -3.44
CA GLU A 143 28.75 -6.83 -3.23
C GLU A 143 29.01 -7.42 -1.84
N GLU A 144 30.20 -7.22 -1.28
CA GLU A 144 30.60 -7.77 0.01
C GLU A 144 30.92 -6.66 1.01
N GLY A 145 30.87 -7.00 2.30
CA GLY A 145 31.28 -6.10 3.37
C GLY A 145 32.79 -6.09 3.56
N VAL A 146 33.31 -4.98 4.08
CA VAL A 146 34.72 -4.83 4.47
C VAL A 146 34.77 -4.82 6.00
N GLU A 147 35.59 -5.69 6.60
CA GLU A 147 35.79 -5.77 8.06
C GLU A 147 34.48 -5.92 8.87
N GLY A 148 33.48 -6.63 8.31
CA GLY A 148 32.19 -6.81 8.97
C GLY A 148 31.29 -5.56 8.98
N ARG A 149 31.58 -4.59 8.11
CA ARG A 149 30.73 -3.44 7.82
C ARG A 149 30.30 -3.43 6.36
N TRP A 150 29.14 -2.84 6.07
CA TRP A 150 28.51 -2.83 4.76
C TRP A 150 28.09 -1.43 4.33
N HIS A 151 27.75 -1.27 3.05
CA HIS A 151 27.22 0.00 2.58
C HIS A 151 25.89 0.34 3.26
N LYS A 152 25.69 1.61 3.64
CA LYS A 152 24.51 2.08 4.38
C LYS A 152 23.17 1.64 3.77
N VAL A 153 23.06 1.66 2.44
CA VAL A 153 21.84 1.24 1.71
C VAL A 153 21.56 -0.26 1.88
N GLN A 154 22.60 -1.10 1.91
CA GLN A 154 22.45 -2.53 2.17
C GLN A 154 21.96 -2.78 3.60
N VAL A 155 22.55 -2.08 4.58
CA VAL A 155 22.14 -2.16 6.00
C VAL A 155 20.67 -1.75 6.16
N GLN A 156 20.27 -0.60 5.61
CA GLN A 156 18.87 -0.13 5.67
C GLN A 156 17.90 -1.12 5.01
N ARG A 157 18.26 -1.67 3.85
CA ARG A 157 17.42 -2.65 3.13
C ARG A 157 17.31 -3.96 3.89
N ALA A 158 18.42 -4.44 4.46
CA ALA A 158 18.48 -5.65 5.27
C ALA A 158 17.66 -5.49 6.56
N LEU A 159 17.82 -4.36 7.25
CA LEU A 159 17.08 -4.04 8.45
C LEU A 159 15.57 -3.96 8.18
N LYS A 160 15.15 -3.27 7.11
CA LYS A 160 13.74 -3.22 6.70
C LYS A 160 13.18 -4.62 6.42
N LYS A 161 13.95 -5.49 5.76
CA LYS A 161 13.56 -6.89 5.52
C LYS A 161 13.42 -7.67 6.83
N MET A 162 14.38 -7.54 7.74
CA MET A 162 14.35 -8.19 9.05
C MET A 162 13.12 -7.76 9.85
N MET A 163 12.87 -6.45 9.99
CA MET A 163 11.69 -5.92 10.69
C MET A 163 10.38 -6.43 10.07
N SER A 164 10.30 -6.44 8.74
CA SER A 164 9.13 -6.95 8.02
C SER A 164 8.92 -8.46 8.23
N ALA A 165 10.00 -9.24 8.33
CA ALA A 165 9.93 -10.67 8.63
C ALA A 165 9.50 -10.91 10.09
N SER A 166 10.08 -10.18 11.04
CA SER A 166 9.73 -10.24 12.47
C SER A 166 8.25 -9.90 12.72
N LEU A 167 7.73 -8.86 12.08
CA LEU A 167 6.30 -8.50 12.19
C LEU A 167 5.40 -9.59 11.61
N ARG A 168 5.75 -10.16 10.45
CA ARG A 168 4.97 -11.27 9.86
C ARG A 168 4.97 -12.49 10.77
N GLN A 169 6.11 -12.84 11.33
CA GLN A 169 6.24 -13.95 12.25
C GLN A 169 5.36 -13.77 13.49
N LEU A 170 5.37 -12.58 14.10
CA LEU A 170 4.51 -12.25 15.24
C LEU A 170 3.02 -12.50 14.91
N VAL A 171 2.56 -12.04 13.74
CA VAL A 171 1.16 -12.20 13.33
C VAL A 171 0.83 -13.66 13.01
N LEU A 172 1.72 -14.40 12.35
CA LEU A 172 1.49 -15.78 11.92
C LEU A 172 1.58 -16.80 13.07
N GLU A 173 2.55 -16.64 13.97
CA GLU A 173 2.81 -17.60 15.05
C GLU A 173 1.99 -17.28 16.32
N GLU A 174 1.88 -16.00 16.69
CA GLU A 174 1.20 -15.60 17.93
C GLU A 174 -0.26 -15.16 17.68
N GLY A 175 -0.66 -14.96 16.43
CA GLY A 175 -2.01 -14.46 16.09
C GLY A 175 -2.26 -13.03 16.57
N ARG A 176 -1.20 -12.29 16.91
CA ARG A 176 -1.26 -10.96 17.51
C ARG A 176 -0.65 -9.90 16.61
N ARG A 177 -1.31 -8.74 16.57
CA ARG A 177 -0.83 -7.53 15.89
C ARG A 177 0.14 -6.75 16.80
N CYS A 178 0.84 -5.78 16.23
CA CYS A 178 1.79 -4.92 16.96
C CYS A 178 1.17 -4.19 18.16
N ASP A 179 -0.10 -3.81 18.08
CA ASP A 179 -0.84 -3.17 19.18
C ASP A 179 -1.51 -4.17 20.15
N GLY A 180 -1.24 -5.46 19.99
CA GLY A 180 -1.72 -6.54 20.85
C GLY A 180 -3.12 -7.08 20.51
N ARG A 181 -3.80 -6.51 19.52
CA ARG A 181 -5.11 -7.00 19.06
C ARG A 181 -5.01 -8.32 18.31
N SER A 182 -6.13 -9.04 18.26
CA SER A 182 -6.27 -10.20 17.36
C SER A 182 -6.34 -9.76 15.89
N THR A 183 -6.27 -10.73 14.97
CA THR A 183 -6.42 -10.48 13.53
C THR A 183 -7.82 -10.03 13.11
N THR A 184 -8.84 -10.30 13.94
CA THR A 184 -10.25 -9.98 13.66
C THR A 184 -10.79 -8.80 14.47
N GLU A 185 -10.05 -8.35 15.48
CA GLU A 185 -10.47 -7.28 16.37
C GLU A 185 -10.27 -5.88 15.75
N VAL A 186 -11.34 -5.09 15.71
CA VAL A 186 -11.32 -3.69 15.28
C VAL A 186 -10.93 -2.78 16.47
N ARG A 187 -10.17 -1.70 16.21
CA ARG A 187 -9.81 -0.71 17.26
C ARG A 187 -11.07 -0.07 17.86
N PRO A 188 -11.01 0.44 19.10
CA PRO A 188 -12.12 1.18 19.70
C PRO A 188 -12.60 2.31 18.80
N ILE A 189 -13.92 2.46 18.67
CA ILE A 189 -14.57 3.48 17.85
C ILE A 189 -15.36 4.42 18.75
N SER A 190 -15.20 5.72 18.54
CA SER A 190 -16.06 6.75 19.12
C SER A 190 -16.55 7.69 18.02
N ILE A 191 -17.82 8.07 18.09
CA ILE A 191 -18.46 8.94 17.12
C ILE A 191 -19.07 10.12 17.88
N GLY A 192 -18.65 11.34 17.52
CA GLY A 192 -19.27 12.58 17.98
C GLY A 192 -20.02 13.23 16.83
N MET A 193 -21.31 13.49 17.00
CA MET A 193 -22.13 14.23 16.03
C MET A 193 -22.16 15.71 16.40
N GLU A 194 -22.46 16.59 15.45
CA GLU A 194 -22.65 18.03 15.68
C GLU A 194 -21.45 18.71 16.35
N TYR A 195 -20.24 18.28 15.99
CA TYR A 195 -19.00 18.72 16.64
C TYR A 195 -18.70 20.21 16.40
N LEU A 196 -19.14 20.76 15.26
CA LEU A 196 -18.94 22.17 14.90
C LEU A 196 -20.28 22.93 14.87
N PRO A 197 -20.37 24.10 15.52
CA PRO A 197 -21.64 24.81 15.74
C PRO A 197 -22.21 25.49 14.49
N CYS A 198 -21.37 25.79 13.47
CA CYS A 198 -21.78 26.61 12.32
C CYS A 198 -21.78 25.84 10.98
N THR A 199 -21.61 24.52 11.00
CA THR A 199 -21.68 23.67 9.79
C THR A 199 -23.10 23.15 9.58
N HIS A 200 -23.51 22.89 8.34
CA HIS A 200 -24.80 22.22 8.10
C HIS A 200 -24.84 20.81 8.70
N GLY A 201 -23.70 20.11 8.68
CA GLY A 201 -23.49 18.88 9.44
C GLY A 201 -22.02 18.69 9.76
N SER A 202 -21.72 18.07 10.88
CA SER A 202 -20.36 17.71 11.26
C SER A 202 -20.35 16.41 12.07
N ALA A 203 -19.27 15.64 11.92
CA ALA A 203 -19.03 14.42 12.68
C ALA A 203 -17.53 14.25 12.95
N LEU A 204 -17.19 13.91 14.18
CA LEU A 204 -15.86 13.48 14.59
C LEU A 204 -15.87 11.96 14.73
N PHE A 205 -15.21 11.27 13.81
CA PHE A 205 -15.03 9.83 13.83
C PHE A 205 -13.62 9.49 14.30
N THR A 206 -13.51 8.71 15.38
CA THR A 206 -12.22 8.22 15.89
C THR A 206 -12.24 6.70 15.90
N ARG A 207 -11.20 6.07 15.32
CA ARG A 207 -10.96 4.62 15.35
C ARG A 207 -9.52 4.36 15.82
N GLY A 208 -9.35 4.07 17.10
CA GLY A 208 -8.04 4.07 17.77
C GLY A 208 -7.35 5.43 17.62
N GLU A 209 -6.09 5.43 17.20
CA GLU A 209 -5.32 6.66 16.96
C GLU A 209 -5.63 7.36 15.60
N THR A 210 -6.57 6.84 14.80
CA THR A 210 -6.98 7.49 13.55
C THR A 210 -8.25 8.30 13.79
N GLN A 211 -8.18 9.61 13.55
CA GLN A 211 -9.31 10.52 13.72
C GLN A 211 -9.59 11.30 12.44
N ALA A 212 -10.87 11.48 12.11
CA ALA A 212 -11.35 12.26 10.99
C ALA A 212 -12.50 13.17 11.44
N LEU A 213 -12.37 14.48 11.19
CA LEU A 213 -13.45 15.45 11.32
C LEU A 213 -14.05 15.68 9.94
N ALA A 214 -15.27 15.21 9.72
CA ALA A 214 -16.00 15.40 8.48
C ALA A 214 -17.04 16.50 8.65
N THR A 215 -17.24 17.31 7.60
CA THR A 215 -18.29 18.32 7.53
C THR A 215 -19.12 18.13 6.27
N ALA A 216 -20.40 18.45 6.36
CA ALA A 216 -21.32 18.50 5.23
C ALA A 216 -21.77 19.94 5.03
N THR A 217 -21.76 20.39 3.78
CA THR A 217 -22.24 21.71 3.38
C THR A 217 -23.23 21.55 2.24
N LEU A 218 -24.44 22.08 2.42
CA LEU A 218 -25.48 22.08 1.40
C LEU A 218 -25.41 23.38 0.60
N GLY A 219 -25.62 23.27 -0.71
CA GLY A 219 -25.62 24.40 -1.63
C GLY A 219 -26.71 24.26 -2.67
N GLY A 220 -27.07 25.37 -3.32
CA GLY A 220 -27.99 25.36 -4.44
C GLY A 220 -27.32 24.88 -5.74
N ALA A 221 -28.11 24.68 -6.81
CA ALA A 221 -27.61 24.22 -8.10
C ALA A 221 -26.49 25.09 -8.71
N ARG A 222 -26.44 26.38 -8.38
CA ARG A 222 -25.38 27.31 -8.83
C ARG A 222 -24.01 27.01 -8.23
N MET A 223 -23.95 26.20 -7.18
CA MET A 223 -22.71 25.79 -6.51
C MET A 223 -22.25 24.39 -6.96
N ALA A 224 -22.85 23.81 -8.01
CA ALA A 224 -22.34 22.58 -8.59
C ALA A 224 -20.96 22.80 -9.23
N GLN A 225 -20.10 21.78 -9.20
CA GLN A 225 -18.76 21.85 -9.78
C GLN A 225 -18.88 21.68 -11.29
N LYS A 226 -18.50 22.72 -12.03
CA LYS A 226 -18.33 22.59 -13.48
C LYS A 226 -17.08 21.77 -13.77
N LEU A 227 -17.22 20.76 -14.62
CA LEU A 227 -16.15 19.92 -15.11
C LEU A 227 -16.04 20.10 -16.61
N GLU A 228 -14.84 20.42 -17.07
CA GLU A 228 -14.47 20.47 -18.48
C GLU A 228 -13.27 19.54 -18.66
N ASN A 229 -13.49 18.40 -19.30
CA ASN A 229 -12.45 17.38 -19.49
C ASN A 229 -12.57 16.73 -20.88
N LEU A 230 -11.73 15.71 -21.14
CA LEU A 230 -11.72 14.98 -22.41
C LEU A 230 -13.04 14.25 -22.71
N ASP A 231 -13.87 14.04 -21.70
CA ASP A 231 -15.15 13.35 -21.82
C ASP A 231 -16.31 14.32 -22.09
N GLY A 232 -16.07 15.64 -21.95
CA GLY A 232 -17.01 16.70 -22.26
C GLY A 232 -17.16 17.73 -21.14
N GLU A 233 -18.26 18.49 -21.22
CA GLU A 233 -18.66 19.46 -20.21
C GLU A 233 -19.81 18.88 -19.37
N GLY A 234 -19.80 19.13 -18.05
CA GLY A 234 -20.86 18.69 -17.16
C GLY A 234 -20.78 19.28 -15.75
N ASP A 235 -21.80 19.03 -14.94
CA ASP A 235 -21.89 19.51 -13.56
C ASP A 235 -21.85 18.34 -12.56
N LYS A 236 -20.90 18.36 -11.62
CA LYS A 236 -20.85 17.42 -10.48
C LYS A 236 -21.52 18.05 -9.26
N ARG A 237 -22.55 17.39 -8.74
CA ARG A 237 -23.32 17.87 -7.56
C ARG A 237 -22.70 17.47 -6.22
N PHE A 238 -21.88 16.44 -6.20
CA PHE A 238 -21.27 15.89 -4.99
C PHE A 238 -19.76 16.15 -4.96
N TYR A 239 -19.27 16.66 -3.83
CA TYR A 239 -17.88 17.00 -3.61
C TYR A 239 -17.26 16.01 -2.62
N LEU A 240 -16.39 15.16 -3.14
CA LEU A 240 -15.51 14.25 -2.41
C LEU A 240 -14.34 13.87 -3.33
#